data_AF-A0A2T6JDW0-F1
#
_entry.id   AF-A0A2T6JDW0-F1
#
_cell.length_a   1.000
_cell.length_b   1.000
_cell.length_c   1.000
_cell.angle_alpha   90.00
_cell.angle_beta   90.00
_cell.angle_gamma   90.00
#
_symmetry.space_group_name_H-M   'P 1'
#
loop_
_entity.id
_entity.type
_entity.pdbx_description
1 polymer ?
#
loop_
_entity_poly.entity_id
_entity_poly.type
_entity_poly.pdbx_seq_one_letter_code
_entity_poly.pdbx_strand_id
1 'polypeptide(L)'
;MTPFHRAREAATLLRHQLFGNEASSGISSKQVIEATEDAEDFDISDAAPDDEALGTADAVLVRKFRQIVVRNDVQTRERAFLVAHEFGHWKLHAEGHEGCHKVVDSTLNPEDGDTFGAQKVEAYGARERAELQANIFARELLLPRTVARGLFLTGKNATQLAQELDLPLELVRQQLLDGLLLPEPAAAVEEQSEPITPTQEQVTAATSSATTSLVVAGPGTGKTATLLMRVQHLLAKGAKPEELLLLTFSNRAARELVDRLQQLGVPNAHDVWVGTFHAFGLEFLRKNHEQFGLQARFGVADTMVLISTQK
;
A
#
# COMPACT_ATOMS: atom_id res chain seq x y z
N MET A 1 -8.37 0.87 9.78
CA MET A 1 -8.45 0.72 8.31
C MET A 1 -7.12 0.16 7.78
N THR A 2 -7.11 -0.96 7.04
CA THR A 2 -5.82 -1.56 6.59
C THR A 2 -5.09 -0.61 5.63
N PRO A 3 -3.74 -0.62 5.55
CA PRO A 3 -2.98 0.22 4.62
C PRO A 3 -3.43 0.09 3.15
N PHE A 4 -3.94 -1.09 2.79
CA PHE A 4 -4.48 -1.41 1.47
C PHE A 4 -5.87 -0.82 1.21
N HIS A 5 -6.67 -0.61 2.25
CA HIS A 5 -7.98 0.02 2.12
C HIS A 5 -7.87 1.49 1.68
N ARG A 6 -6.87 2.24 2.19
CA ARG A 6 -6.61 3.62 1.75
C ARG A 6 -6.29 3.69 0.26
N ALA A 7 -5.48 2.77 -0.26
CA ALA A 7 -5.18 2.71 -1.68
C ALA A 7 -6.45 2.51 -2.52
N ARG A 8 -7.33 1.58 -2.09
CA ARG A 8 -8.63 1.35 -2.75
C ARG A 8 -9.55 2.58 -2.68
N GLU A 9 -9.64 3.20 -1.51
CA GLU A 9 -10.48 4.37 -1.27
C GLU A 9 -10.01 5.58 -2.07
N ALA A 10 -8.70 5.87 -2.08
CA ALA A 10 -8.13 6.95 -2.88
C ALA A 10 -8.38 6.75 -4.38
N ALA A 11 -8.22 5.52 -4.89
CA ALA A 11 -8.52 5.19 -6.28
C ALA A 11 -10.02 5.35 -6.58
N THR A 12 -10.88 4.92 -5.66
CA THR A 12 -12.35 5.05 -5.80
C THR A 12 -12.78 6.51 -5.82
N LEU A 13 -12.26 7.33 -4.92
CA LEU A 13 -12.54 8.77 -4.85
C LEU A 13 -12.08 9.47 -6.12
N LEU A 14 -10.86 9.19 -6.59
CA LEU A 14 -10.36 9.76 -7.84
C LEU A 14 -11.25 9.34 -9.02
N ARG A 15 -11.58 8.04 -9.15
CA ARG A 15 -12.43 7.54 -10.23
C ARG A 15 -13.82 8.21 -10.22
N HIS A 16 -14.42 8.42 -9.05
CA HIS A 16 -15.68 9.15 -8.93
C HIS A 16 -15.56 10.64 -9.26
N GLN A 17 -14.44 11.28 -8.90
CA GLN A 17 -14.17 12.66 -9.31
C GLN A 17 -14.07 12.79 -10.83
N LEU A 18 -13.44 11.83 -11.51
CA LEU A 18 -13.25 11.82 -12.95
C LEU A 18 -14.55 11.53 -13.73
N PHE A 19 -15.32 10.53 -13.28
CA PHE A 19 -16.41 9.96 -14.08
C PHE A 19 -17.81 10.10 -13.48
N GLY A 20 -17.93 10.64 -12.26
CA GLY A 20 -19.22 10.81 -11.58
C GLY A 20 -20.02 9.50 -11.49
N ASN A 21 -21.17 9.47 -12.16
CA ASN A 21 -22.05 8.31 -12.22
C ASN A 21 -21.47 7.15 -13.07
N GLU A 22 -20.63 7.46 -14.05
CA GLU A 22 -20.02 6.45 -14.93
C GLU A 22 -18.86 5.71 -14.25
N ALA A 23 -18.39 6.16 -13.08
CA ALA A 23 -17.32 5.52 -12.32
C ALA A 23 -17.61 4.04 -12.00
N SER A 24 -18.89 3.67 -11.88
CA SER A 24 -19.35 2.30 -11.63
C SER A 24 -19.54 1.46 -12.91
N SER A 25 -19.08 1.95 -14.07
CA SER A 25 -19.16 1.26 -15.35
C SER A 25 -17.78 0.79 -15.83
N GLY A 26 -17.77 -0.11 -16.83
CA GLY A 26 -16.56 -0.53 -17.52
C GLY A 26 -16.08 0.57 -18.46
N ILE A 27 -15.00 1.25 -18.08
CA ILE A 27 -14.36 2.32 -18.85
C ILE A 27 -13.04 1.79 -19.39
N SER A 28 -12.71 2.09 -20.65
CA SER A 28 -11.44 1.64 -21.24
C SER A 28 -10.24 2.24 -20.50
N SER A 29 -9.16 1.48 -20.40
CA SER A 29 -7.93 1.90 -19.73
C SER A 29 -7.40 3.24 -20.29
N LYS A 30 -7.45 3.42 -21.60
CA LYS A 30 -7.11 4.67 -22.29
C LYS A 30 -7.90 5.88 -21.76
N GLN A 31 -9.22 5.77 -21.68
CA GLN A 31 -10.07 6.87 -21.16
C GLN A 31 -9.78 7.18 -19.69
N VAL A 32 -9.48 6.15 -18.88
CA VAL A 32 -9.10 6.34 -17.48
C VAL A 32 -7.79 7.13 -17.38
N ILE A 33 -6.80 6.78 -18.19
CA ILE A 33 -5.51 7.48 -18.17
C ILE A 33 -5.62 8.91 -18.69
N GLU A 34 -6.27 9.14 -19.83
CA GLU A 34 -6.46 10.49 -20.40
C GLU A 34 -7.18 11.41 -19.40
N ALA A 35 -8.26 10.94 -18.77
CA ALA A 35 -8.98 11.73 -17.78
C ALA A 35 -8.13 12.01 -16.53
N THR A 36 -7.26 11.09 -16.13
CA THR A 36 -6.40 11.27 -14.96
C THR A 36 -5.25 12.24 -15.26
N GLU A 37 -4.66 12.15 -16.45
CA GLU A 37 -3.63 13.08 -16.95
C GLU A 37 -4.15 14.52 -16.94
N ASP A 38 -5.33 14.75 -17.53
CA ASP A 38 -5.98 16.07 -17.58
C ASP A 38 -6.33 16.60 -16.17
N ALA A 39 -6.87 15.76 -15.30
CA ALA A 39 -7.33 16.18 -13.97
C ALA A 39 -6.18 16.46 -13.00
N GLU A 40 -5.07 15.75 -13.13
CA GLU A 40 -3.89 15.90 -12.25
C GLU A 40 -2.83 16.86 -12.81
N ASP A 41 -3.00 17.35 -14.04
CA ASP A 41 -2.06 18.26 -14.73
C ASP A 41 -0.66 17.62 -14.83
N PHE A 42 -0.63 16.41 -15.42
CA PHE A 42 0.58 15.62 -15.64
C PHE A 42 0.98 15.57 -17.11
N ASP A 43 2.28 15.47 -17.37
CA ASP A 43 2.83 15.14 -18.69
C ASP A 43 3.21 13.65 -18.72
N ILE A 44 2.62 12.87 -19.64
CA ILE A 44 2.98 11.46 -19.84
C ILE A 44 3.86 11.34 -21.08
N SER A 45 5.11 10.95 -20.90
CA SER A 45 6.11 10.87 -21.97
C SER A 45 6.69 9.48 -22.16
N ASP A 46 7.21 9.25 -23.38
CA ASP A 46 7.81 7.99 -23.80
C ASP A 46 9.34 8.08 -23.77
N ALA A 47 9.98 7.03 -23.26
CA ALA A 47 11.43 6.87 -23.27
C ALA A 47 11.85 5.50 -23.82
N ALA A 48 13.07 5.41 -24.34
CA ALA A 48 13.62 4.11 -24.74
C ALA A 48 13.92 3.27 -23.47
N PRO A 49 13.88 1.93 -23.53
CA PRO A 49 14.10 1.07 -22.36
C PRO A 49 15.45 1.25 -21.65
N ASP A 50 16.44 1.77 -22.37
CA ASP A 50 17.80 2.05 -21.91
C ASP A 50 18.03 3.54 -21.57
N ASP A 51 16.97 4.36 -21.58
CA ASP A 51 17.04 5.78 -21.24
C ASP A 51 17.46 5.98 -19.77
N GLU A 52 18.39 6.90 -19.56
CA GLU A 52 18.92 7.22 -18.22
C GLU A 52 17.81 7.69 -17.26
N ALA A 53 16.75 8.32 -17.78
CA ALA A 53 15.61 8.77 -16.97
C ALA A 53 14.81 7.61 -16.35
N LEU A 54 14.78 6.44 -17.01
CA LEU A 54 14.11 5.24 -16.50
C LEU A 54 15.01 4.45 -15.54
N GLY A 55 16.33 4.53 -15.73
CA GLY A 55 17.31 3.76 -14.97
C GLY A 55 17.08 2.25 -15.18
N THR A 56 16.48 1.59 -14.19
CA THR A 56 16.10 0.17 -14.31
C THR A 56 14.60 -0.06 -14.32
N ALA A 57 13.76 0.98 -14.20
CA ALA A 57 12.31 0.85 -14.06
C ALA A 57 11.58 0.83 -15.41
N ASP A 58 10.34 0.37 -15.41
CA ASP A 58 9.48 0.39 -16.61
C ASP A 58 8.70 1.71 -16.75
N ALA A 59 8.49 2.41 -15.63
CA ALA A 59 8.00 3.77 -15.57
C ALA A 59 8.61 4.49 -14.36
N VAL A 60 8.67 5.83 -14.42
CA VAL A 60 9.21 6.68 -13.36
C VAL A 60 8.36 7.94 -13.21
N LEU A 61 7.92 8.20 -11.97
CA LEU A 61 7.34 9.48 -11.56
C LEU A 61 8.43 10.54 -11.30
N VAL A 62 8.46 11.58 -12.13
CA VAL A 62 9.32 12.76 -11.99
C VAL A 62 8.52 13.91 -11.37
N ARG A 63 8.46 13.93 -10.03
CA ARG A 63 7.62 14.87 -9.25
C ARG A 63 7.86 16.34 -9.56
N LYS A 64 9.13 16.74 -9.73
CA LYS A 64 9.52 18.14 -10.00
C LYS A 64 8.83 18.74 -11.23
N PHE A 65 8.58 17.91 -12.24
CA PHE A 65 7.99 18.33 -13.50
C PHE A 65 6.55 17.84 -13.68
N ARG A 66 5.97 17.16 -12.67
CA ARG A 66 4.69 16.44 -12.80
C ARG A 66 4.67 15.60 -14.07
N GLN A 67 5.71 14.81 -14.24
CA GLN A 67 5.90 14.02 -15.43
C GLN A 67 5.95 12.54 -15.06
N ILE A 68 5.29 11.70 -15.84
CA ILE A 68 5.44 10.25 -15.79
C ILE A 68 6.14 9.82 -17.07
N VAL A 69 7.31 9.22 -16.93
CA VAL A 69 8.08 8.69 -18.06
C VAL A 69 7.84 7.19 -18.12
N VAL A 70 7.45 6.67 -19.29
CA VAL A 70 7.18 5.24 -19.48
C VAL A 70 8.00 4.72 -20.64
N ARG A 71 8.50 3.49 -20.54
CA ARG A 71 9.16 2.84 -21.67
C ARG A 71 8.25 2.72 -22.89
N ASN A 72 8.79 2.86 -24.09
CA ASN A 72 8.03 2.96 -25.34
C ASN A 72 7.74 1.63 -26.05
N ASP A 73 8.24 0.51 -25.53
CA ASP A 73 8.14 -0.84 -26.10
C ASP A 73 7.13 -1.76 -25.35
N VAL A 74 6.31 -1.20 -24.46
CA VAL A 74 5.20 -1.91 -23.80
C VAL A 74 3.89 -1.73 -24.58
N GLN A 75 2.99 -2.71 -24.51
CA GLN A 75 1.67 -2.57 -25.15
C GLN A 75 0.80 -1.60 -24.35
N THR A 76 -0.25 -1.08 -24.99
CA THR A 76 -1.15 -0.07 -24.42
C THR A 76 -1.75 -0.49 -23.08
N ARG A 77 -2.10 -1.77 -22.93
CA ARG A 77 -2.68 -2.32 -21.70
C ARG A 77 -1.68 -2.35 -20.54
N GLU A 78 -0.42 -2.72 -20.78
CA GLU A 78 0.62 -2.68 -19.76
C GLU A 78 0.97 -1.22 -19.42
N ARG A 79 1.08 -0.36 -20.44
CA ARG A 79 1.29 1.07 -20.25
C ARG A 79 0.25 1.68 -19.30
N ALA A 80 -1.03 1.38 -19.50
CA ALA A 80 -2.08 1.93 -18.64
C ALA A 80 -1.90 1.52 -17.17
N PHE A 81 -1.46 0.29 -16.91
CA PHE A 81 -1.13 -0.15 -15.56
C PHE A 81 0.06 0.61 -14.97
N LEU A 82 1.15 0.74 -15.74
CA LEU A 82 2.35 1.46 -15.30
C LEU A 82 2.03 2.92 -14.94
N VAL A 83 1.28 3.62 -15.80
CA VAL A 83 0.88 5.00 -15.54
C VAL A 83 -0.02 5.09 -14.30
N ALA A 84 -1.03 4.22 -14.18
CA ALA A 84 -1.92 4.21 -13.02
C ALA A 84 -1.17 3.87 -11.71
N HIS A 85 -0.12 3.06 -11.79
CA HIS A 85 0.77 2.75 -10.67
C HIS A 85 1.55 4.00 -10.21
N GLU A 86 2.14 4.75 -11.14
CA GLU A 86 2.84 6.01 -10.81
C GLU A 86 1.87 7.08 -10.25
N PHE A 87 0.63 7.15 -10.75
CA PHE A 87 -0.41 7.97 -10.12
C PHE A 87 -0.73 7.51 -8.68
N GLY A 88 -0.63 6.21 -8.40
CA GLY A 88 -0.73 5.69 -7.04
C GLY A 88 0.38 6.21 -6.14
N HIS A 89 1.63 6.23 -6.61
CA HIS A 89 2.75 6.83 -5.88
C HIS A 89 2.56 8.33 -5.65
N TRP A 90 2.04 9.05 -6.66
CA TRP A 90 1.71 10.47 -6.54
C TRP A 90 0.64 10.73 -5.48
N LYS A 91 -0.45 9.96 -5.48
CA LYS A 91 -1.59 10.18 -4.58
C LYS A 91 -1.35 9.72 -3.14
N LEU A 92 -0.55 8.67 -2.96
CA LEU A 92 -0.47 8.00 -1.65
C LEU A 92 0.76 8.40 -0.84
N HIS A 93 1.87 8.75 -1.49
CA HIS A 93 3.18 8.87 -0.85
C HIS A 93 3.82 10.25 -1.08
N ALA A 94 4.57 10.73 -0.09
CA ALA A 94 5.26 12.03 -0.14
C ALA A 94 6.64 11.98 -0.83
N GLU A 95 7.23 13.16 -1.09
CA GLU A 95 8.57 13.33 -1.67
C GLU A 95 9.63 12.63 -0.79
N GLY A 96 10.15 11.49 -1.26
CA GLY A 96 11.11 10.66 -0.53
C GLY A 96 11.14 9.19 -0.95
N HIS A 97 10.06 8.69 -1.57
CA HIS A 97 10.03 7.40 -2.26
C HIS A 97 10.59 7.56 -3.69
N GLU A 98 11.88 7.85 -3.82
CA GLU A 98 12.57 7.84 -5.12
C GLU A 98 13.12 6.44 -5.40
N GLY A 99 12.54 5.79 -6.41
CA GLY A 99 13.04 4.54 -6.98
C GLY A 99 11.92 3.54 -7.22
N CYS A 100 11.27 3.65 -8.37
CA CYS A 100 10.49 2.55 -8.93
C CYS A 100 11.46 1.40 -9.22
N HIS A 101 11.14 0.19 -8.77
CA HIS A 101 11.80 -1.02 -9.30
C HIS A 101 11.16 -1.33 -10.67
N LYS A 102 11.79 -2.12 -11.55
CA LYS A 102 11.01 -2.86 -12.57
C LYS A 102 9.72 -3.33 -11.94
N VAL A 103 8.60 -3.09 -12.61
CA VAL A 103 7.35 -3.73 -12.22
C VAL A 103 7.62 -5.19 -12.42
N VAL A 104 8.04 -5.85 -11.34
CA VAL A 104 8.51 -7.23 -11.38
C VAL A 104 7.31 -8.00 -11.93
N ASP A 105 7.60 -8.89 -12.87
CA ASP A 105 6.65 -9.76 -13.58
C ASP A 105 5.67 -10.50 -12.65
N SER A 106 5.86 -10.41 -11.33
CA SER A 106 4.99 -10.84 -10.24
C SER A 106 3.64 -10.11 -10.12
N THR A 107 3.47 -8.90 -10.66
CA THR A 107 2.14 -8.27 -10.76
C THR A 107 1.27 -8.87 -11.85
N LEU A 108 1.87 -9.61 -12.78
CA LEU A 108 1.20 -10.26 -13.91
C LEU A 108 1.25 -11.79 -13.81
N ASN A 109 2.20 -12.39 -13.12
CA ASN A 109 2.29 -13.85 -12.98
C ASN A 109 1.85 -14.34 -11.59
N PRO A 110 0.81 -15.21 -11.50
CA PRO A 110 0.31 -15.77 -10.24
C PRO A 110 1.35 -16.55 -9.41
N GLU A 111 2.44 -16.99 -10.02
CA GLU A 111 3.48 -17.78 -9.35
C GLU A 111 4.30 -16.98 -8.33
N ASP A 112 4.27 -15.64 -8.41
CA ASP A 112 5.08 -14.78 -7.55
C ASP A 112 4.36 -14.11 -6.37
N GLY A 113 3.12 -14.54 -6.06
CA GLY A 113 2.73 -14.63 -4.65
C GLY A 113 1.48 -13.91 -4.15
N ASP A 114 0.39 -13.85 -4.93
CA ASP A 114 -0.96 -13.66 -4.36
C ASP A 114 -1.58 -15.01 -3.98
N THR A 115 -0.94 -15.74 -3.06
CA THR A 115 -1.53 -16.94 -2.46
C THR A 115 -2.35 -16.57 -1.22
N PHE A 116 -3.67 -16.53 -1.41
CA PHE A 116 -4.75 -16.93 -0.51
C PHE A 116 -4.49 -16.87 1.02
N GLY A 117 -5.30 -16.05 1.71
CA GLY A 117 -5.52 -16.15 3.15
C GLY A 117 -5.17 -14.87 3.90
N ALA A 118 -6.12 -14.40 4.70
CA ALA A 118 -6.08 -13.18 5.53
C ALA A 118 -5.00 -13.16 6.64
N GLN A 119 -3.87 -13.85 6.46
CA GLN A 119 -2.81 -14.04 7.47
C GLN A 119 -1.40 -13.64 7.02
N LYS A 120 -1.17 -13.14 5.80
CA LYS A 120 0.19 -12.83 5.32
C LYS A 120 0.56 -11.34 5.27
N VAL A 121 -0.17 -10.47 5.97
CA VAL A 121 0.05 -9.00 5.94
C VAL A 121 1.27 -8.54 6.77
N GLU A 122 2.00 -9.44 7.41
CA GLU A 122 3.02 -9.07 8.42
C GLU A 122 4.44 -9.39 7.97
N ALA A 123 5.04 -8.53 7.13
CA ALA A 123 6.50 -8.28 7.02
C ALA A 123 6.86 -7.56 5.70
N TYR A 124 6.19 -6.44 5.37
CA TYR A 124 6.59 -5.62 4.23
C TYR A 124 7.16 -4.29 4.73
N GLY A 125 8.35 -3.96 4.23
CA GLY A 125 8.99 -2.69 4.56
C GLY A 125 8.22 -1.49 4.07
N ALA A 126 8.52 -0.29 4.59
CA ALA A 126 7.84 0.95 4.17
C ALA A 126 7.80 1.11 2.64
N ARG A 127 8.93 0.87 1.96
CA ARG A 127 9.02 0.86 0.49
C ARG A 127 8.19 -0.22 -0.17
N GLU A 128 8.23 -1.46 0.32
CA GLU A 128 7.48 -2.58 -0.27
C GLU A 128 5.96 -2.42 -0.06
N ARG A 129 5.56 -1.84 1.08
CA ARG A 129 4.18 -1.40 1.31
C ARG A 129 3.76 -0.33 0.32
N ALA A 130 4.62 0.65 0.04
CA ALA A 130 4.35 1.70 -0.92
C ALA A 130 4.10 1.14 -2.33
N GLU A 131 4.94 0.19 -2.78
CA GLU A 131 4.75 -0.51 -4.07
C GLU A 131 3.44 -1.30 -4.11
N LEU A 132 3.11 -2.06 -3.06
CA LEU A 132 1.86 -2.81 -2.99
C LEU A 132 0.63 -1.89 -2.97
N GLN A 133 0.73 -0.75 -2.30
CA GLN A 133 -0.31 0.27 -2.28
C GLN A 133 -0.51 0.90 -3.66
N ALA A 134 0.56 1.24 -4.37
CA ALA A 134 0.49 1.74 -5.74
C ALA A 134 -0.13 0.70 -6.70
N ASN A 135 0.23 -0.58 -6.57
CA ASN A 135 -0.38 -1.67 -7.34
C ASN A 135 -1.89 -1.81 -7.07
N ILE A 136 -2.32 -1.72 -5.81
CA ILE A 136 -3.75 -1.79 -5.47
C ILE A 136 -4.48 -0.56 -5.99
N PHE A 137 -3.90 0.62 -5.86
CA PHE A 137 -4.45 1.85 -6.40
C PHE A 137 -4.67 1.75 -7.91
N ALA A 138 -3.64 1.31 -8.66
CA ALA A 138 -3.72 1.14 -10.10
C ALA A 138 -4.85 0.19 -10.53
N ARG A 139 -4.94 -0.98 -9.88
CA ARG A 139 -5.99 -1.97 -10.18
C ARG A 139 -7.39 -1.43 -9.93
N GLU A 140 -7.62 -0.77 -8.79
CA GLU A 140 -8.93 -0.20 -8.46
C GLU A 140 -9.27 1.03 -9.30
N LEU A 141 -8.27 1.85 -9.69
CA LEU A 141 -8.49 3.00 -10.57
C LEU A 141 -8.93 2.54 -11.97
N LEU A 142 -8.25 1.52 -12.52
CA LEU A 142 -8.52 1.00 -13.85
C LEU A 142 -9.80 0.15 -13.91
N LEU A 143 -9.96 -0.78 -12.98
CA LEU A 143 -11.10 -1.69 -12.92
C LEU A 143 -11.48 -1.97 -11.46
N PRO A 144 -12.38 -1.18 -10.85
CA PRO A 144 -12.82 -1.43 -9.49
C PRO A 144 -13.39 -2.85 -9.34
N ARG A 145 -13.09 -3.55 -8.25
CA ARG A 145 -13.56 -4.93 -8.07
C ARG A 145 -15.09 -5.08 -8.10
N THR A 146 -15.81 -4.04 -7.68
CA THR A 146 -17.28 -3.97 -7.74
C THR A 146 -17.77 -3.90 -9.18
N VAL A 147 -17.08 -3.12 -10.03
CA VAL A 147 -17.33 -3.05 -11.47
C VAL A 147 -16.98 -4.37 -12.14
N ALA A 148 -15.82 -4.96 -11.84
CA ALA A 148 -15.42 -6.27 -12.35
C ALA A 148 -16.48 -7.34 -12.04
N ARG A 149 -16.92 -7.42 -10.78
CA ARG A 149 -18.00 -8.30 -10.33
C ARG A 149 -19.30 -8.03 -11.11
N GLY A 150 -19.74 -6.78 -11.21
CA GLY A 150 -20.95 -6.41 -11.94
C GLY A 150 -20.91 -6.85 -13.40
N LEU A 151 -19.79 -6.59 -14.09
CA LEU A 151 -19.59 -7.00 -15.48
C LEU A 151 -19.56 -8.53 -15.62
N PHE A 152 -18.93 -9.25 -14.70
CA PHE A 152 -18.95 -10.71 -14.69
C PHE A 152 -20.35 -11.29 -14.53
N LEU A 153 -21.15 -10.71 -13.62
CA LEU A 153 -22.52 -11.14 -13.39
C LEU A 153 -23.45 -10.87 -14.59
N THR A 154 -23.06 -10.01 -15.53
CA THR A 154 -23.76 -9.85 -16.81
C THR A 154 -23.36 -10.89 -17.87
N GLY A 155 -22.48 -11.83 -17.52
CA GLY A 155 -22.07 -12.96 -18.36
C GLY A 155 -20.72 -12.79 -19.05
N LYS A 156 -19.99 -11.70 -18.81
CA LYS A 156 -18.65 -11.47 -19.38
C LYS A 156 -17.59 -12.28 -18.64
N ASN A 157 -16.66 -12.89 -19.38
CA ASN A 157 -15.50 -13.57 -18.80
C ASN A 157 -14.25 -12.66 -18.76
N ALA A 158 -13.22 -13.09 -18.03
CA ALA A 158 -11.99 -12.32 -17.85
C ALA A 158 -11.31 -11.93 -19.18
N THR A 159 -11.27 -12.85 -20.16
CA THR A 159 -10.65 -12.60 -21.47
C THR A 159 -11.42 -11.55 -22.26
N GLN A 160 -12.74 -11.62 -22.26
CA GLN A 160 -13.59 -10.61 -22.92
C GLN A 160 -13.40 -9.24 -22.28
N LEU A 161 -13.39 -9.17 -20.94
CA LEU A 161 -13.18 -7.92 -20.22
C LEU A 161 -11.80 -7.32 -20.46
N ALA A 162 -10.75 -8.14 -20.46
CA ALA A 162 -9.39 -7.69 -20.76
C ALA A 162 -9.28 -7.09 -22.17
N GLN A 163 -9.97 -7.68 -23.15
CA GLN A 163 -10.01 -7.16 -24.53
C GLN A 163 -10.85 -5.89 -24.65
N GLU A 164 -12.06 -5.87 -24.07
CA GLU A 164 -12.99 -4.75 -24.18
C GLU A 164 -12.51 -3.50 -23.45
N LEU A 165 -11.85 -3.66 -22.30
CA LEU A 165 -11.34 -2.56 -21.49
C LEU A 165 -9.86 -2.23 -21.78
N ASP A 166 -9.22 -2.99 -22.68
CA ASP A 166 -7.78 -2.94 -22.99
C ASP A 166 -6.90 -2.97 -21.72
N LEU A 167 -7.07 -4.04 -20.93
CA LEU A 167 -6.39 -4.26 -19.67
C LEU A 167 -5.58 -5.57 -19.69
N PRO A 168 -4.50 -5.68 -18.89
CA PRO A 168 -3.80 -6.94 -18.71
C PRO A 168 -4.74 -8.02 -18.17
N LEU A 169 -4.72 -9.22 -18.76
CA LEU A 169 -5.62 -10.31 -18.40
C LEU A 169 -5.55 -10.66 -16.91
N GLU A 170 -4.35 -10.59 -16.35
CA GLU A 170 -4.07 -11.02 -14.98
C GLU A 170 -4.57 -9.98 -13.96
N LEU A 171 -4.51 -8.69 -14.30
CA LEU A 171 -5.19 -7.64 -13.55
C LEU A 171 -6.70 -7.91 -13.48
N VAL A 172 -7.32 -8.24 -14.62
CA VAL A 172 -8.76 -8.52 -14.67
C VAL A 172 -9.11 -9.76 -13.86
N ARG A 173 -8.32 -10.84 -13.98
CA ARG A 173 -8.50 -12.07 -13.19
C ARG A 173 -8.42 -11.79 -11.70
N GLN A 174 -7.45 -11.00 -11.27
CA GLN A 174 -7.28 -10.67 -9.86
C GLN A 174 -8.44 -9.81 -9.32
N GLN A 175 -8.89 -8.79 -10.06
CA GLN A 175 -10.03 -7.97 -9.65
C GLN A 175 -11.34 -8.77 -9.62
N LEU A 176 -11.51 -9.75 -10.52
CA LEU A 176 -12.62 -10.69 -10.48
C LEU A 176 -12.54 -11.61 -9.26
N LEU A 177 -11.37 -12.17 -8.98
CA LEU A 177 -11.16 -13.03 -7.81
C LEU A 177 -11.51 -12.28 -6.52
N ASP A 178 -10.96 -11.07 -6.36
CA ASP A 178 -11.22 -10.21 -5.22
C ASP A 178 -12.70 -9.81 -5.13
N GLY A 179 -13.32 -9.44 -6.25
CA GLY A 179 -14.71 -9.00 -6.28
C GLY A 179 -15.73 -10.12 -6.05
N LEU A 180 -15.39 -11.36 -6.42
CA LEU A 180 -16.29 -12.51 -6.29
C LEU A 180 -16.11 -13.27 -4.98
N LEU A 181 -14.89 -13.34 -4.44
CA LEU A 181 -14.57 -14.19 -3.29
C LEU A 181 -14.40 -13.42 -1.98
N LEU A 182 -14.02 -12.16 -2.02
CA LEU A 182 -13.83 -11.37 -0.80
C LEU A 182 -15.13 -10.65 -0.43
N PRO A 183 -15.48 -10.57 0.86
CA PRO A 183 -16.61 -9.76 1.28
C PRO A 183 -16.39 -8.30 0.88
N GLU A 184 -17.47 -7.63 0.47
CA GLU A 184 -17.44 -6.19 0.35
C GLU A 184 -17.04 -5.60 1.71
N PRO A 185 -16.06 -4.69 1.75
CA PRO A 185 -15.65 -4.08 2.99
C PRO A 185 -16.90 -3.37 3.52
N ALA A 186 -17.27 -3.68 4.75
CA ALA A 186 -18.30 -2.91 5.43
C ALA A 186 -17.91 -1.42 5.31
N ALA A 187 -18.85 -0.57 4.91
CA ALA A 187 -18.67 0.87 4.94
C ALA A 187 -17.99 1.22 6.27
N ALA A 188 -16.85 1.91 6.21
CA ALA A 188 -16.05 2.19 7.39
C ALA A 188 -16.97 2.88 8.41
N VAL A 189 -17.34 2.15 9.46
CA VAL A 189 -17.91 2.80 10.64
C VAL A 189 -16.72 3.54 11.21
N GLU A 190 -16.67 4.84 10.97
CA GLU A 190 -15.81 5.74 11.72
C GLU A 190 -16.23 5.65 13.18
N GLU A 191 -15.71 4.66 13.90
CA GLU A 191 -15.69 4.72 15.35
C GLU A 191 -14.79 5.91 15.70
N GLN A 192 -15.42 7.06 15.84
CA GLN A 192 -14.83 8.24 16.43
C GLN A 192 -14.45 7.86 17.86
N SER A 193 -13.18 7.49 18.05
CA SER A 193 -12.63 7.36 19.39
C SER A 193 -12.74 8.72 20.06
N GLU A 194 -13.40 8.79 21.22
CA GLU A 194 -13.52 10.03 21.98
C GLU A 194 -12.15 10.72 22.10
N PRO A 195 -12.08 12.05 21.89
CA PRO A 195 -10.83 12.78 22.01
C PRO A 195 -10.26 12.57 23.42
N ILE A 196 -9.14 11.84 23.49
CA ILE A 196 -8.42 11.62 24.74
C ILE A 196 -7.91 12.99 25.19
N THR A 197 -8.40 13.50 26.31
CA THR A 197 -7.80 14.67 26.96
C THR A 197 -6.58 14.18 27.75
N PRO A 198 -5.34 14.46 27.30
CA PRO A 198 -4.16 13.89 27.94
C PRO A 198 -3.89 14.53 29.30
N THR A 199 -3.38 13.74 30.24
CA THR A 199 -2.92 14.27 31.54
C THR A 199 -1.60 15.02 31.38
N GLN A 200 -1.28 15.90 32.33
CA GLN A 200 -0.01 16.64 32.35
C GLN A 200 1.21 15.69 32.36
N GLU A 201 1.11 14.55 33.04
CA GLU A 201 2.16 13.53 33.07
C GLU A 201 2.35 12.87 31.70
N GLN A 202 1.27 12.57 31.00
CA GLN A 202 1.33 12.02 29.64
C GLN A 202 1.95 13.00 28.65
N VAL A 203 1.59 14.29 28.74
CA VAL A 203 2.22 15.35 27.93
C VAL A 203 3.72 15.45 28.23
N THR A 204 4.10 15.41 29.51
CA THR A 204 5.50 15.48 29.94
C THR A 204 6.31 14.28 29.42
N ALA A 205 5.75 13.08 29.54
CA ALA A 205 6.37 11.86 29.02
C ALA A 205 6.52 11.88 27.49
N ALA A 206 5.48 12.30 26.76
CA ALA A 206 5.47 12.37 25.30
C ALA A 206 6.43 13.45 24.73
N THR A 207 6.62 14.55 25.45
CA THR A 207 7.45 15.70 25.01
C THR A 207 8.86 15.70 25.59
N SER A 208 9.22 14.66 26.35
CA SER A 208 10.55 14.53 26.95
C SER A 208 11.69 14.68 25.92
N SER A 209 12.71 15.46 26.25
CA SER A 209 13.92 15.61 25.42
C SER A 209 14.93 14.47 25.61
N ALA A 210 14.65 13.50 26.49
CA ALA A 210 15.52 12.36 26.69
C ALA A 210 15.64 11.52 25.41
N THR A 211 16.85 11.04 25.13
CA THR A 211 17.13 10.11 24.01
C THR A 211 16.49 8.75 24.22
N THR A 212 16.30 8.34 25.47
CA THR A 212 15.62 7.09 25.85
C THR A 212 14.70 7.35 27.02
N SER A 213 13.44 6.89 26.90
CA SER A 213 12.40 7.07 27.90
C SER A 213 11.76 5.73 28.23
N LEU A 214 11.69 5.40 29.52
CA LEU A 214 10.89 4.29 30.04
C LEU A 214 9.67 4.85 30.75
N VAL A 215 8.48 4.60 30.21
CA VAL A 215 7.22 5.03 30.82
C VAL A 215 6.61 3.85 31.57
N VAL A 216 6.59 3.96 32.90
CA VAL A 216 5.95 2.97 33.78
C VAL A 216 4.56 3.45 34.14
N ALA A 217 3.53 2.68 33.80
CA ALA A 217 2.16 3.03 34.15
C ALA A 217 1.29 1.77 34.35
N GLY A 218 0.27 1.87 35.21
CA GLY A 218 -0.67 0.77 35.49
C GLY A 218 -1.52 0.36 34.27
N PRO A 219 -2.21 -0.78 34.29
CA PRO A 219 -3.21 -1.12 33.27
C PRO A 219 -4.24 0.01 33.09
N GLY A 220 -4.71 0.25 31.86
CA GLY A 220 -5.75 1.26 31.58
C GLY A 220 -5.32 2.74 31.65
N THR A 221 -4.09 3.05 32.07
CA THR A 221 -3.59 4.44 32.25
C THR A 221 -3.19 5.17 30.96
N GLY A 222 -3.54 4.63 29.79
CA GLY A 222 -3.27 5.29 28.51
C GLY A 222 -1.82 5.21 28.01
N LYS A 223 -1.03 4.20 28.40
CA LYS A 223 0.34 3.96 27.87
C LYS A 223 0.43 4.07 26.35
N THR A 224 -0.50 3.42 25.66
CA THR A 224 -0.60 3.47 24.20
C THR A 224 -0.87 4.89 23.70
N ALA A 225 -1.74 5.65 24.37
CA ALA A 225 -2.00 7.04 24.02
C ALA A 225 -0.75 7.91 24.20
N THR A 226 0.00 7.73 25.30
CA THR A 226 1.27 8.42 25.52
C THR A 226 2.31 8.10 24.44
N LEU A 227 2.41 6.84 24.01
CA LEU A 227 3.29 6.44 22.90
C LEU A 227 2.92 7.14 21.59
N LEU A 228 1.62 7.22 21.28
CA LEU A 228 1.16 7.87 20.06
C LEU A 228 1.36 9.40 20.10
N MET A 229 1.14 10.03 21.26
CA MET A 229 1.50 11.44 21.46
C MET A 229 3.01 11.67 21.27
N ARG A 230 3.86 10.72 21.70
CA ARG A 230 5.30 10.80 21.45
C ARG A 230 5.61 10.79 19.95
N VAL A 231 4.96 9.91 19.18
CA VAL A 231 5.09 9.87 17.73
C VAL A 231 4.68 11.20 17.10
N GLN A 232 3.51 11.72 17.46
CA GLN A 232 3.03 13.03 16.99
C GLN A 232 4.03 14.15 17.32
N HIS A 233 4.60 14.15 18.54
CA HIS A 233 5.60 15.13 18.94
C HIS A 233 6.89 15.05 18.10
N LEU A 234 7.39 13.84 17.85
CA LEU A 234 8.61 13.65 17.04
C LEU A 234 8.40 14.10 15.59
N LEU A 235 7.26 13.76 15.00
CA LEU A 235 6.89 14.18 13.65
C LEU A 235 6.77 15.71 13.56
N ALA A 236 6.13 16.35 14.56
CA ALA A 236 6.05 17.80 14.66
C ALA A 236 7.43 18.48 14.85
N LYS A 237 8.45 17.74 15.32
CA LYS A 237 9.84 18.21 15.43
C LYS A 237 10.67 17.96 14.16
N GLY A 238 10.07 17.40 13.11
CA GLY A 238 10.72 17.18 11.81
C GLY A 238 11.31 15.78 11.63
N ALA A 239 11.06 14.84 12.55
CA ALA A 239 11.34 13.43 12.27
C ALA A 239 10.49 12.99 11.08
N LYS A 240 11.06 12.19 10.18
CA LYS A 240 10.30 11.65 9.06
C LYS A 240 9.55 10.39 9.51
N PRO A 241 8.31 10.14 9.05
CA PRO A 241 7.57 8.94 9.39
C PRO A 241 8.33 7.63 9.18
N GLU A 242 9.09 7.52 8.10
CA GLU A 242 9.90 6.35 7.75
C GLU A 242 11.08 6.10 8.72
N GLU A 243 11.44 7.08 9.55
CA GLU A 243 12.44 6.95 10.61
C GLU A 243 11.86 6.35 11.90
N LEU A 244 10.54 6.17 11.98
CA LEU A 244 9.83 5.71 13.18
C LEU A 244 9.47 4.23 13.09
N LEU A 245 9.80 3.49 14.15
CA LEU A 245 9.52 2.07 14.31
C LEU A 245 8.72 1.82 15.60
N LEU A 246 7.49 1.32 15.47
CA LEU A 246 6.62 0.94 16.59
C LEU A 246 6.45 -0.57 16.62
N LEU A 247 6.92 -1.19 17.72
CA LEU A 247 6.86 -2.62 17.94
C LEU A 247 5.89 -2.99 19.06
N THR A 248 5.18 -4.10 18.89
CA THR A 248 4.34 -4.71 19.92
C THR A 248 4.42 -6.22 19.87
N PHE A 249 3.84 -6.91 20.86
CA PHE A 249 3.86 -8.37 20.95
C PHE A 249 2.69 -9.05 20.24
N SER A 250 1.63 -8.31 19.87
CA SER A 250 0.45 -8.92 19.24
C SER A 250 -0.02 -8.18 17.99
N ASN A 251 -0.50 -8.96 17.04
CA ASN A 251 -1.03 -8.49 15.77
C ASN A 251 -2.26 -7.58 15.98
N ARG A 252 -3.08 -7.89 16.99
CA ARG A 252 -4.21 -7.06 17.38
C ARG A 252 -3.75 -5.66 17.83
N ALA A 253 -2.75 -5.60 18.71
CA ALA A 253 -2.23 -4.32 19.18
C ALA A 253 -1.54 -3.54 18.05
N ALA A 254 -0.89 -4.21 17.10
CA ALA A 254 -0.27 -3.56 15.95
C ALA A 254 -1.34 -2.90 15.07
N ARG A 255 -2.44 -3.60 14.78
CA ARG A 255 -3.59 -3.04 14.02
C ARG A 255 -4.21 -1.85 14.74
N GLU A 256 -4.43 -1.96 16.05
CA GLU A 256 -4.97 -0.87 16.87
C GLU A 256 -4.05 0.36 16.88
N LEU A 257 -2.72 0.18 16.93
CA LEU A 257 -1.75 1.27 16.82
C LEU A 257 -1.82 1.98 15.47
N VAL A 258 -1.94 1.22 14.37
CA VAL A 258 -2.11 1.77 13.01
C VAL A 258 -3.38 2.62 12.93
N ASP A 259 -4.49 2.08 13.41
CA ASP A 259 -5.80 2.78 13.37
C ASP A 259 -5.76 4.08 14.18
N ARG A 260 -5.16 4.06 15.37
CA ARG A 260 -5.04 5.26 16.21
C ARG A 260 -4.06 6.29 15.65
N LEU A 261 -2.99 5.87 14.98
CA LEU A 261 -2.09 6.81 14.28
C LEU A 261 -2.82 7.56 13.17
N GLN A 262 -3.70 6.88 12.43
CA GLN A 262 -4.52 7.50 11.39
C GLN A 262 -5.46 8.55 11.98
N GLN A 263 -6.10 8.24 13.12
CA GLN A 263 -7.03 9.15 13.80
C GLN A 263 -6.37 10.42 14.35
N LEU A 264 -5.07 10.41 14.61
CA LEU A 264 -4.36 11.57 15.16
C LEU A 264 -4.13 12.71 14.17
N GLY A 265 -4.58 12.56 12.91
CA GLY A 265 -4.50 13.61 11.90
C GLY A 265 -3.07 14.02 11.54
N VAL A 266 -2.10 13.14 11.81
CA VAL A 266 -0.70 13.41 11.49
C VAL A 266 -0.47 13.15 10.01
N PRO A 267 0.06 14.13 9.25
CA PRO A 267 0.42 13.92 7.84
C PRO A 267 1.36 12.73 7.73
N ASN A 268 1.11 11.83 6.78
CA ASN A 268 1.97 10.69 6.49
C ASN A 268 2.15 9.68 7.66
N ALA A 269 1.24 9.65 8.65
CA ALA A 269 1.32 8.71 9.78
C ALA A 269 1.35 7.22 9.40
N HIS A 270 0.90 6.90 8.18
CA HIS A 270 0.85 5.55 7.62
C HIS A 270 2.24 5.04 7.15
N ASP A 271 3.18 5.95 6.93
CA ASP A 271 4.55 5.62 6.53
C ASP A 271 5.38 5.11 7.72
N VAL A 272 4.94 5.43 8.95
CA VAL A 272 5.49 4.85 10.18
C VAL A 272 5.41 3.33 10.13
N TRP A 273 6.52 2.66 10.46
CA TRP A 273 6.52 1.20 10.55
C TRP A 273 5.86 0.78 11.86
N VAL A 274 4.78 0.01 11.77
CA VAL A 274 4.05 -0.52 12.93
C VAL A 274 3.82 -2.00 12.74
N GLY A 275 4.21 -2.80 13.73
CA GLY A 275 4.08 -4.24 13.61
C GLY A 275 4.53 -4.97 14.87
N THR A 276 4.64 -6.29 14.75
CA THR A 276 5.18 -7.10 15.84
C THR A 276 6.69 -7.26 15.75
N PHE A 277 7.31 -7.61 16.87
CA PHE A 277 8.72 -8.00 16.89
C PHE A 277 9.04 -9.11 15.86
N HIS A 278 8.14 -10.09 15.70
CA HIS A 278 8.30 -11.17 14.73
C HIS A 278 8.25 -10.66 13.29
N ALA A 279 7.25 -9.83 12.96
CA ALA A 279 7.12 -9.23 11.63
C ALA A 279 8.35 -8.40 11.27
N PHE A 280 8.84 -7.60 12.23
CA PHE A 280 10.05 -6.79 12.07
C PHE A 280 11.27 -7.65 11.83
N GLY A 281 11.50 -8.66 12.69
CA GLY A 281 12.65 -9.55 12.57
C GLY A 281 12.66 -10.32 11.25
N LEU A 282 11.51 -10.82 10.82
CA LEU A 282 11.37 -11.53 9.55
C LEU A 282 11.69 -10.63 8.35
N GLU A 283 11.13 -9.42 8.33
CA GLU A 283 11.40 -8.43 7.29
C GLU A 283 12.88 -8.02 7.26
N PHE A 284 13.45 -7.74 8.43
CA PHE A 284 14.85 -7.35 8.58
C PHE A 284 15.79 -8.43 8.03
N LEU A 285 15.54 -9.70 8.36
CA LEU A 285 16.33 -10.82 7.88
C LEU A 285 16.17 -11.04 6.38
N ARG A 286 14.95 -10.90 5.83
CA ARG A 286 14.71 -11.02 4.39
C ARG A 286 15.42 -9.92 3.61
N LYS A 287 15.38 -8.68 4.07
CA LYS A 287 16.06 -7.54 3.42
C LYS A 287 17.59 -7.68 3.44
N ASN A 288 18.13 -8.33 4.45
CA ASN A 288 19.58 -8.48 4.64
C ASN A 288 20.04 -9.93 4.44
N HIS A 289 19.27 -10.74 3.73
CA HIS A 289 19.44 -12.20 3.70
C HIS A 289 20.87 -12.63 3.32
N GLU A 290 21.50 -11.93 2.37
CA GLU A 290 22.88 -12.18 1.95
C GLU A 290 23.87 -12.03 3.09
N GLN A 291 23.72 -10.99 3.92
CA GLN A 291 24.59 -10.74 5.08
C GLN A 291 24.47 -11.82 6.16
N PHE A 292 23.33 -12.51 6.19
CA PHE A 292 23.04 -13.59 7.13
C PHE A 292 23.22 -14.98 6.51
N GLY A 293 23.66 -15.09 5.26
CA GLY A 293 23.78 -16.38 4.55
C GLY A 293 22.44 -17.09 4.36
N LEU A 294 21.33 -16.34 4.32
CA LEU A 294 19.98 -16.85 4.14
C LEU A 294 19.54 -16.74 2.67
N GLN A 295 18.61 -17.62 2.28
CA GLN A 295 17.88 -17.49 1.02
C GLN A 295 16.90 -16.31 1.10
N ALA A 296 16.66 -15.60 -0.02
CA ALA A 296 15.75 -14.44 -0.06
C ALA A 296 14.32 -14.77 0.44
N ARG A 297 13.84 -16.00 0.16
CA ARG A 297 12.53 -16.51 0.57
C ARG A 297 12.69 -17.70 1.53
N PHE A 298 13.03 -17.43 2.79
CA PHE A 298 13.03 -18.46 3.83
C PHE A 298 11.69 -18.53 4.60
N GLY A 299 11.33 -19.73 5.03
CA GLY A 299 10.16 -19.99 5.88
C GLY A 299 10.51 -19.82 7.37
N VAL A 300 9.53 -19.39 8.16
CA VAL A 300 9.64 -19.44 9.62
C VAL A 300 9.23 -20.84 10.06
N ALA A 301 10.13 -21.54 10.75
CA ALA A 301 9.83 -22.86 11.29
C ALA A 301 8.77 -22.70 12.38
N ASP A 302 7.57 -23.22 12.12
CA ASP A 302 6.57 -23.46 13.14
C ASP A 302 6.75 -24.88 13.69
N THR A 303 6.34 -25.10 14.94
CA THR A 303 6.43 -26.40 15.63
C THR A 303 5.71 -27.50 14.83
N MET A 304 4.69 -27.17 14.04
CA MET A 304 4.04 -28.11 13.11
C MET A 304 4.87 -28.45 11.86
N VAL A 305 5.73 -27.53 11.38
CA VAL A 305 6.59 -27.74 10.20
C VAL A 305 7.76 -28.67 10.52
N LEU A 306 8.24 -28.65 11.77
CA LEU A 306 9.28 -29.57 12.24
C LEU A 306 8.80 -31.02 12.36
N ILE A 307 7.50 -31.25 12.49
CA ILE A 307 6.92 -32.60 12.61
C ILE A 307 6.75 -33.26 11.23
N SER A 308 6.60 -32.50 10.14
CA SER A 308 6.41 -33.06 8.79
C SER A 308 7.71 -33.41 8.06
N THR A 309 8.86 -32.90 8.54
CA THR A 309 10.19 -33.14 7.95
C THR A 309 10.94 -34.31 8.60
N GLN A 310 10.35 -34.97 9.60
CA GLN A 310 10.78 -36.27 10.11
C GLN A 310 9.99 -37.41 9.43
N LYS A 311 10.25 -37.65 8.14
CA LYS A 311 9.91 -38.92 7.47
C LYS A 311 11.00 -39.30 6.50
#